data_AF-A0A2J4RJI1-F1
#
_entry.id   AF-A0A2J4RJI1-F1
#
_cell.length_a   1.000
_cell.length_b   1.000
_cell.length_c   1.000
_cell.angle_alpha   90.00
_cell.angle_beta   90.00
_cell.angle_gamma   90.00
#
_symmetry.space_group_name_H-M   'P 1'
#
loop_
_entity.id
_entity.type
_entity.pdbx_description
1 polymer ?
#
loop_
_entity_poly.entity_id
_entity_poly.type
_entity_poly.pdbx_seq_one_letter_code
_entity_poly.pdbx_strand_id
1 'polypeptide(L)'
;MTQTLGQLENRDAFIERHIGPDARQQQEMLKTVGADSLNALIGQIVPQDIQLATPPQVGEATTEFAALAELKAIAGRNKRFKSYIGMGYTAVQLPPVIQRNMLENPGWYTAYT
;
A
#
# COMPACT_ATOMS: atom_id res chain seq x y z
N MET A 1 18.39 30.80 -5.05
CA MET A 1 18.39 29.42 -5.59
C MET A 1 16.95 29.05 -5.85
N THR A 2 16.57 28.81 -7.10
CA THR A 2 15.18 28.45 -7.46
C THR A 2 15.04 26.94 -7.34
N GLN A 3 14.15 26.47 -6.47
CA GLN A 3 13.83 25.04 -6.36
C GLN A 3 13.08 24.59 -7.62
N THR A 4 13.32 23.37 -8.08
CA THR A 4 12.58 22.78 -9.21
C THR A 4 11.23 22.25 -8.74
N LEU A 5 10.25 22.13 -9.65
CA LEU A 5 8.92 21.60 -9.30
C LEU A 5 9.01 20.19 -8.69
N GLY A 6 9.91 19.34 -9.20
CA GLY A 6 10.13 18.00 -8.66
C GLY A 6 10.70 17.97 -7.24
N GLN A 7 11.39 19.03 -6.79
CA GLN A 7 11.87 19.16 -5.40
C GLN A 7 10.74 19.55 -4.42
N LEU A 8 9.59 19.99 -4.94
CA LEU A 8 8.41 20.34 -4.15
C LEU A 8 7.38 19.20 -4.09
N GLU A 9 7.56 18.12 -4.86
CA GLU A 9 6.68 16.97 -4.84
C GLU A 9 6.96 16.10 -3.61
N ASN A 10 5.96 15.88 -2.75
CA ASN A 10 6.05 14.90 -1.67
C ASN A 10 5.86 13.48 -2.24
N ARG A 11 6.94 12.91 -2.78
CA ARG A 11 6.94 11.59 -3.41
C ARG A 11 6.77 10.44 -2.41
N ASP A 12 7.09 10.68 -1.13
CA ASP A 12 7.06 9.67 -0.06
C ASP A 12 5.76 9.70 0.76
N ALA A 13 4.81 10.56 0.39
CA ALA A 13 3.56 10.76 1.13
C ALA A 13 2.76 9.47 1.42
N PHE A 14 2.86 8.45 0.56
CA PHE A 14 2.21 7.16 0.81
C PHE A 14 2.78 6.45 2.04
N ILE A 15 4.11 6.46 2.21
CA ILE A 15 4.78 5.80 3.34
C ILE A 15 4.34 6.47 4.64
N GLU A 16 4.30 7.80 4.68
CA GLU A 16 3.84 8.58 5.85
C GLU A 16 2.35 8.39 6.14
N ARG A 17 1.51 8.18 5.12
CA ARG A 17 0.07 7.85 5.31
C ARG A 17 -0.15 6.43 5.78
N HIS A 18 0.72 5.50 5.40
CA HIS A 18 0.60 4.08 5.68
C HIS A 18 1.18 3.69 7.05
N ILE A 19 2.36 4.23 7.39
CA ILE A 19 3.03 3.97 8.66
C ILE A 19 2.50 4.96 9.70
N GLY A 20 1.75 4.44 10.69
CA GLY A 20 1.14 5.27 11.74
C GLY A 20 2.16 6.00 12.63
N PRO A 21 3.13 5.31 13.26
CA PRO A 21 4.09 5.95 14.15
C PRO A 21 5.07 6.88 13.42
N ASP A 22 5.09 8.16 13.80
CA ASP A 22 6.10 9.12 13.36
C ASP A 22 7.48 8.87 14.00
N ALA A 23 8.51 9.61 13.60
CA ALA A 23 9.87 9.44 14.11
C ALA A 23 9.99 9.62 15.64
N ARG A 24 9.20 10.53 16.23
CA ARG A 24 9.21 10.76 17.69
C ARG A 24 8.53 9.60 18.41
N GLN A 25 7.38 9.14 17.91
CA GLN A 25 6.66 8.00 18.45
C GLN A 25 7.50 6.71 18.34
N GLN A 26 8.19 6.51 17.22
CA GLN A 26 9.14 5.41 17.04
C GLN A 26 10.25 5.46 18.10
N GLN A 27 10.83 6.63 18.36
CA GLN A 27 11.87 6.78 19.39
C GLN A 27 11.34 6.50 20.81
N GLU A 28 10.11 6.94 21.11
CA GLU A 28 9.45 6.64 22.39
C GLU A 28 9.24 5.12 22.56
N MET A 29 8.72 4.45 21.54
CA MET A 29 8.52 3.00 21.52
C MET A 29 9.84 2.23 21.65
N LEU A 30 10.88 2.64 20.91
CA LEU A 30 12.23 2.06 20.96
C LEU A 30 12.82 2.11 22.36
N LYS A 31 12.68 3.26 23.04
CA LYS A 31 13.11 3.42 24.43
C LYS A 31 12.35 2.47 25.37
N THR A 32 11.05 2.28 25.17
CA THR A 32 10.25 1.35 25.98
C THR A 32 10.74 -0.10 25.85
N VAL A 33 11.14 -0.51 24.64
CA VAL A 33 11.64 -1.87 24.40
C VAL A 33 13.16 -2.01 24.58
N GLY A 34 13.86 -0.94 24.98
CA GLY A 34 15.30 -0.96 25.26
C GLY A 34 16.19 -1.06 24.02
N ALA A 35 15.74 -0.57 22.87
CA ALA A 35 16.52 -0.56 21.63
C ALA A 35 16.90 0.88 21.21
N ASP A 36 18.11 1.04 20.65
CA ASP A 36 18.62 2.36 20.22
C ASP A 36 18.14 2.77 18.83
N SER A 37 17.73 1.82 18.00
CA SER A 37 17.22 2.05 16.64
C SER A 37 16.39 0.86 16.14
N LEU A 38 15.61 1.06 15.08
CA LEU A 38 14.90 -0.04 14.40
C LEU A 38 15.86 -1.13 13.91
N ASN A 39 17.03 -0.76 13.37
CA ASN A 39 18.05 -1.72 12.93
C ASN A 39 18.60 -2.55 14.10
N ALA A 40 18.86 -1.91 15.24
CA ALA A 40 19.30 -2.62 16.45
C ALA A 40 18.22 -3.59 16.96
N LEU A 41 16.96 -3.16 16.96
CA LEU A 41 15.82 -4.01 17.34
C LEU A 41 15.67 -5.22 16.40
N ILE A 42 15.74 -5.00 15.08
CA ILE A 42 15.68 -6.08 14.09
C ILE A 42 16.80 -7.10 14.29
N GLY A 43 18.03 -6.64 14.54
CA GLY A 43 19.18 -7.50 14.80
C GLY A 43 19.08 -8.34 16.08
N GLN A 44 18.29 -7.90 17.06
CA GLN A 44 17.99 -8.68 18.27
C GLN A 44 16.91 -9.75 18.03
N ILE A 45 16.03 -9.56 17.04
CA ILE A 45 14.86 -10.42 16.81
C ILE A 45 15.10 -11.45 15.70
N VAL A 46 15.67 -11.03 14.57
CA VAL A 46 15.81 -11.88 13.38
C VAL A 46 17.22 -12.46 13.34
N PRO A 47 17.39 -13.80 13.39
CA PRO A 47 18.70 -14.43 13.26
C PRO A 47 19.40 -14.04 11.96
N GLN A 48 20.68 -13.68 12.05
CA GLN A 48 21.44 -13.10 10.94
C GLN A 48 21.55 -14.04 9.73
N ASP A 49 21.57 -15.35 9.96
CA ASP A 49 21.71 -16.39 8.93
C ASP A 49 20.48 -16.54 8.04
N ILE A 50 19.32 -16.03 8.47
CA ILE A 50 18.08 -16.01 7.67
C ILE A 50 17.68 -14.60 7.19
N GLN A 51 18.46 -13.57 7.51
CA GLN A 51 18.21 -12.22 7.01
C GLN A 51 18.55 -12.13 5.52
N LEU A 52 17.69 -11.43 4.76
CA LEU A 52 17.99 -11.10 3.38
C LEU A 52 19.17 -10.11 3.33
N ALA A 53 20.22 -10.46 2.58
CA ALA A 53 21.41 -9.62 2.43
C ALA A 53 21.10 -8.28 1.74
N THR A 54 20.08 -8.24 0.89
CA THR A 54 19.58 -7.04 0.22
C THR A 54 18.05 -7.07 0.16
N PRO A 55 17.38 -5.90 0.13
CA PRO A 55 15.94 -5.85 -0.10
C PRO A 55 15.52 -6.57 -1.40
N PRO A 56 14.32 -7.14 -1.48
CA PRO A 56 13.80 -7.71 -2.72
C PRO A 56 13.74 -6.67 -3.85
N GLN A 57 14.05 -7.10 -5.07
CA GLN A 57 13.98 -6.23 -6.25
C GLN A 57 12.52 -6.03 -6.68
N VAL A 58 11.86 -5.01 -6.14
CA VAL A 58 10.44 -4.70 -6.40
C VAL A 58 10.23 -3.47 -7.28
N GLY A 59 11.31 -2.83 -7.73
CA GLY A 59 11.27 -1.57 -8.48
C GLY A 59 11.27 -0.34 -7.59
N GLU A 60 11.25 0.83 -8.23
CA GLU A 60 11.26 2.12 -7.54
C GLU A 60 9.88 2.46 -6.96
N ALA A 61 9.89 3.18 -5.83
CA ALA A 61 8.65 3.71 -5.27
C ALA A 61 8.00 4.72 -6.23
N THR A 62 6.67 4.77 -6.19
CA THR A 62 5.86 5.67 -7.02
C THR A 62 4.79 6.34 -6.17
N THR A 63 4.30 7.49 -6.62
CA THR A 63 3.23 8.20 -5.92
C THR A 63 1.89 7.49 -6.13
N GLU A 64 0.93 7.69 -5.22
CA GLU A 64 -0.42 7.10 -5.38
C GLU A 64 -1.07 7.49 -6.71
N PHE A 65 -0.90 8.74 -7.13
CA PHE A 65 -1.44 9.21 -8.41
C PHE A 65 -0.81 8.49 -9.60
N ALA A 66 0.52 8.35 -9.60
CA ALA A 66 1.24 7.66 -10.67
C ALA A 66 0.92 6.16 -10.69
N ALA A 67 0.84 5.50 -9.53
CA ALA A 67 0.41 4.10 -9.41
C ALA A 67 -0.98 3.88 -10.02
N LEU A 68 -1.96 4.74 -9.67
CA LEU A 68 -3.31 4.64 -10.22
C LEU A 68 -3.34 4.89 -11.74
N ALA A 69 -2.53 5.81 -12.25
CA ALA A 69 -2.43 6.07 -13.69
C ALA A 69 -1.86 4.88 -14.45
N GLU A 70 -0.79 4.26 -13.93
CA GLU A 70 -0.19 3.05 -14.48
C GLU A 70 -1.18 1.88 -14.48
N LEU A 71 -1.82 1.61 -13.33
CA LEU A 71 -2.82 0.55 -13.21
C LEU A 71 -4.01 0.77 -14.16
N LYS A 72 -4.44 2.03 -14.35
CA LYS A 72 -5.50 2.38 -15.30
C LYS A 72 -5.08 2.12 -16.75
N ALA A 73 -3.83 2.41 -17.12
CA ALA A 73 -3.30 2.09 -18.44
C ALA A 73 -3.27 0.57 -18.68
N ILE A 74 -2.83 -0.20 -17.69
CA ILE A 74 -2.84 -1.67 -17.72
C ILE A 74 -4.27 -2.20 -17.88
N ALA A 75 -5.21 -1.72 -17.05
CA ALA A 75 -6.62 -2.12 -17.09
C ALA A 75 -7.30 -1.75 -18.42
N GLY A 76 -6.86 -0.67 -19.07
CA GLY A 76 -7.32 -0.26 -20.41
C GLY A 76 -7.05 -1.27 -21.51
N ARG A 77 -6.14 -2.23 -21.29
CA ARG A 77 -5.88 -3.35 -22.23
C ARG A 77 -6.96 -4.44 -22.18
N ASN A 78 -7.79 -4.47 -21.15
CA ASN A 78 -8.84 -5.48 -20.99
C ASN A 78 -10.00 -5.23 -21.96
N LYS A 79 -10.53 -6.29 -22.57
CA LYS A 79 -11.72 -6.25 -23.42
C LYS A 79 -12.95 -6.71 -22.65
N ARG A 80 -13.93 -5.82 -22.48
CA ARG A 80 -15.20 -6.15 -21.82
C ARG A 80 -16.20 -6.71 -22.84
N PHE A 81 -16.46 -8.01 -22.77
CA PHE A 81 -17.45 -8.67 -23.62
C PHE A 81 -18.77 -8.90 -22.87
N LYS A 82 -19.86 -9.08 -23.62
CA LYS A 82 -21.06 -9.73 -23.10
C LYS A 82 -20.78 -11.23 -23.08
N SER A 83 -20.44 -11.75 -21.90
CA SER A 83 -20.03 -13.15 -21.75
C SER A 83 -21.21 -14.03 -21.37
N TYR A 84 -21.52 -15.02 -22.22
CA TYR A 84 -22.53 -16.07 -21.97
C TYR A 84 -21.89 -17.47 -21.85
N ILE A 85 -20.61 -17.53 -21.48
CA ILE A 85 -19.86 -18.78 -21.30
C ILE A 85 -20.49 -19.62 -20.17
N GLY A 86 -21.00 -18.98 -19.13
CA GLY A 86 -21.60 -19.66 -17.98
C GLY A 86 -20.54 -20.29 -17.08
N MET A 87 -20.63 -21.60 -16.88
CA MET A 87 -19.68 -22.39 -16.07
C MET A 87 -19.52 -21.88 -14.62
N GLY A 88 -20.63 -21.47 -14.00
CA GLY A 88 -20.63 -20.98 -12.61
C GLY A 88 -20.45 -19.47 -12.44
N TYR A 89 -20.22 -18.73 -13.53
CA TYR A 89 -20.17 -17.26 -13.50
C TYR A 89 -21.19 -16.66 -14.46
N THR A 90 -21.95 -15.67 -14.00
CA THR A 90 -22.94 -14.94 -14.81
C THR A 90 -22.94 -13.47 -14.42
N ALA A 91 -23.07 -12.59 -15.40
CA ALA A 91 -23.10 -11.15 -15.16
C ALA A 91 -24.36 -10.75 -14.38
N VAL A 92 -24.20 -9.88 -13.39
CA VAL A 92 -25.29 -9.34 -12.56
C VAL A 92 -25.25 -7.82 -12.55
N GLN A 93 -26.39 -7.20 -12.27
CA GLN A 93 -26.45 -5.78 -11.95
C GLN A 93 -26.25 -5.61 -10.45
N LEU A 94 -25.10 -5.08 -10.04
CA LEU A 94 -24.86 -4.70 -8.65
C LEU A 94 -25.65 -3.42 -8.33
N PRO A 95 -26.59 -3.43 -7.37
CA PRO A 95 -27.30 -2.22 -6.99
C PRO A 95 -26.32 -1.12 -6.55
N PRO A 96 -26.41 0.12 -7.09
CA PRO A 96 -25.47 1.19 -6.76
C PRO A 96 -25.39 1.50 -5.27
N VAL A 97 -26.50 1.34 -4.54
CA VAL A 97 -26.54 1.54 -3.09
C VAL A 97 -25.67 0.52 -2.33
N ILE A 98 -25.60 -0.74 -2.79
CA ILE A 98 -24.74 -1.77 -2.20
C ILE A 98 -23.28 -1.51 -2.57
N GLN A 99 -23.01 -1.18 -3.83
CA GLN A 99 -21.66 -0.83 -4.27
C GLN A 99 -21.06 0.29 -3.41
N ARG A 100 -21.78 1.42 -3.32
CA ARG A 100 -21.27 2.64 -2.69
C ARG A 100 -21.16 2.53 -1.17
N ASN A 101 -22.16 1.94 -0.52
CA ASN A 101 -22.26 1.99 0.94
C ASN A 101 -21.69 0.76 1.65
N MET A 102 -21.36 -0.30 0.91
CA MET A 102 -20.79 -1.54 1.44
C MET A 102 -19.44 -1.86 0.81
N LEU A 103 -19.38 -2.12 -0.51
CA LEU A 103 -18.12 -2.54 -1.15
C LEU A 103 -17.05 -1.43 -1.19
N GLU A 104 -17.45 -0.18 -1.38
CA GLU A 104 -16.55 0.98 -1.41
C GLU A 104 -16.42 1.67 -0.04
N ASN A 105 -16.98 1.09 1.03
CA ASN A 105 -17.01 1.70 2.36
C ASN A 105 -16.11 0.93 3.35
N PRO A 106 -15.02 1.54 3.85
CA PRO A 106 -14.12 0.88 4.78
C PRO A 106 -14.80 0.42 6.07
N GLY A 107 -15.88 1.07 6.52
CA GLY A 107 -16.65 0.62 7.69
C GLY A 107 -17.24 -0.79 7.56
N TRP A 108 -17.31 -1.33 6.34
CA TRP A 108 -17.79 -2.69 6.07
C TRP A 108 -16.67 -3.70 5.78
N TYR A 109 -15.51 -3.27 5.27
CA TYR A 109 -14.47 -4.21 4.80
C TYR A 109 -13.18 -4.22 5.64
N THR A 110 -13.05 -3.38 6.66
CA THR A 110 -11.82 -3.34 7.49
C THR A 110 -11.90 -4.17 8.77
N ALA A 111 -13.10 -4.60 9.18
CA ALA A 111 -13.28 -5.45 10.37
C ALA A 111 -12.81 -6.90 10.11
N TYR A 112 -12.51 -7.62 11.19
CA TYR A 112 -12.24 -9.06 11.18
C TYR A 112 -13.23 -9.81 12.09
N THR A 113 -13.39 -11.13 11.88
CA THR A 113 -14.31 -11.98 12.68
C THR A 113 -13.88 -12.09 14.13
#